data_AF-A0A8I0PEM4-F1
#
_entry.id   AF-A0A8I0PEM4-F1
#
_cell.length_a   1.000
_cell.length_b   1.000
_cell.length_c   1.000
_cell.angle_alpha   90.00
_cell.angle_beta   90.00
_cell.angle_gamma   90.00
#
_symmetry.space_group_name_H-M   'P 1'
#
loop_
_entity.id
_entity.type
_entity.pdbx_description
1 polymer ?
#
loop_
_entity_poly.entity_id
_entity_poly.type
_entity_poly.pdbx_seq_one_letter_code
_entity_poly.pdbx_strand_id
1 'polypeptide(L)'
;MGIFSRKPHVNSNGMTDAELHASLRGDLERRERQAEADAHIARQQAAKWDRIVRNMTSRGEDHEGRDYAIRNRTRAQGDLAAAETEQLTAKAERSNYRR
;
A
#
# COMPACT_ATOMS: atom_id res chain seq x y z
N MET A 1 22.06 -49.08 9.00
CA MET A 1 21.06 -48.05 8.67
C MET A 1 21.78 -46.72 8.51
N GLY A 2 22.13 -46.34 7.27
CA GLY A 2 22.81 -45.07 7.00
C GLY A 2 21.81 -43.94 7.04
N ILE A 3 21.78 -43.19 8.14
CA ILE A 3 21.05 -41.93 8.22
C ILE A 3 21.84 -40.94 7.36
N PHE A 4 21.53 -40.88 6.07
CA PHE A 4 21.99 -39.81 5.21
C PHE A 4 21.44 -38.50 5.78
N SER A 5 22.24 -37.84 6.62
CA SER A 5 21.99 -36.49 7.09
C SER A 5 22.11 -35.59 5.86
N ARG A 6 21.02 -35.41 5.13
CA ARG A 6 20.93 -34.43 4.03
C ARG A 6 21.08 -33.07 4.69
N LYS A 7 22.28 -32.51 4.60
CA LYS A 7 22.52 -31.13 5.00
C LYS A 7 21.49 -30.26 4.26
N PRO A 8 20.83 -29.31 4.95
CA PRO A 8 19.89 -28.42 4.30
C PRO A 8 20.61 -27.70 3.16
N HIS A 9 19.95 -27.64 2.00
CA HIS A 9 20.45 -26.86 0.89
C HIS A 9 20.50 -25.39 1.32
N VAL A 10 21.69 -24.80 1.25
CA VAL A 10 21.96 -23.41 1.59
C VAL A 10 22.31 -22.67 0.31
N ASN A 11 21.68 -21.52 0.10
CA ASN A 11 21.96 -20.67 -1.05
C ASN A 11 23.32 -19.96 -0.91
N SER A 12 23.69 -19.19 -1.92
CA SER A 12 24.96 -18.43 -1.97
C SER A 12 25.16 -17.46 -0.80
N ASN A 13 24.08 -17.09 -0.10
CA ASN A 13 24.10 -16.19 1.06
C ASN A 13 24.13 -16.96 2.39
N GLY A 14 24.29 -18.29 2.36
CA GLY A 14 24.33 -19.15 3.54
C GLY A 14 22.97 -19.38 4.21
N MET A 15 21.87 -18.94 3.59
CA MET A 15 20.52 -19.18 4.10
C MET A 15 19.97 -20.49 3.58
N THR A 16 19.29 -21.23 4.45
CA THR A 16 18.45 -22.36 4.04
C THR A 16 17.25 -21.87 3.23
N ASP A 17 16.69 -22.73 2.38
CA ASP A 17 15.47 -22.40 1.65
C ASP A 17 14.33 -21.97 2.60
N ALA A 18 14.24 -22.57 3.79
CA ALA A 18 13.27 -22.20 4.82
C ALA A 18 13.46 -20.76 5.34
N GLU A 19 14.71 -20.33 5.55
CA GLU A 19 15.03 -18.96 5.98
C GLU A 19 14.78 -17.94 4.87
N LEU A 20 15.11 -18.29 3.63
CA LEU A 20 14.78 -17.46 2.46
C LEU A 20 13.26 -17.26 2.36
N HIS A 21 12.50 -18.34 2.51
CA HIS A 21 11.03 -18.29 2.46
C HIS A 21 10.43 -17.48 3.62
N ALA A 22 11.00 -17.59 4.82
CA ALA A 22 10.59 -16.81 5.98
C ALA A 22 10.88 -15.31 5.78
N SER A 23 12.05 -14.96 5.22
CA SER A 23 12.42 -13.57 4.91
C SER A 23 11.45 -12.96 3.89
N LEU A 24 11.22 -13.65 2.77
CA LEU A 24 10.33 -13.14 1.72
C LEU A 24 8.89 -12.95 2.23
N ARG A 25 8.42 -13.86 3.10
CA ARG A 25 7.11 -13.71 3.74
C ARG A 25 7.05 -12.44 4.60
N GLY A 26 8.09 -12.18 5.39
CA GLY A 26 8.18 -11.00 6.24
C GLY A 26 8.17 -9.70 5.43
N ASP A 27 8.91 -9.67 4.32
CA ASP A 27 8.95 -8.52 3.42
C ASP A 27 7.59 -8.24 2.77
N LEU A 28 6.89 -9.28 2.29
CA LEU A 28 5.54 -9.16 1.73
C LEU A 28 4.52 -8.70 2.78
N GLU A 29 4.58 -9.22 4.01
CA GLU A 29 3.72 -8.77 5.10
C GLU A 29 3.99 -7.31 5.49
N ARG A 30 5.24 -6.86 5.44
CA ARG A 30 5.60 -5.46 5.68
C ARG A 30 5.08 -4.54 4.58
N ARG A 31 5.23 -4.96 3.32
CA ARG A 31 4.75 -4.22 2.14
C ARG A 31 3.22 -4.08 2.14
N GLU A 32 2.49 -5.14 2.48
CA GLU A 32 1.03 -5.10 2.61
C GLU A 32 0.59 -4.08 3.67
N ARG A 33 1.19 -4.09 4.87
CA ARG A 33 0.88 -3.13 5.93
C ARG A 33 1.20 -1.69 5.53
N GLN A 34 2.32 -1.48 4.85
CA GLN A 34 2.71 -0.16 4.38
C GLN A 34 1.70 0.37 3.37
N ALA A 35 1.36 -0.42 2.35
CA ALA A 35 0.37 -0.05 1.34
C ALA A 35 -1.03 0.19 1.94
N GLU A 36 -1.42 -0.57 2.97
CA GLU A 36 -2.65 -0.32 3.72
C GLU A 36 -2.62 1.02 4.48
N ALA A 37 -1.51 1.35 5.13
CA ALA A 37 -1.35 2.63 5.82
C ALA A 37 -1.37 3.81 4.83
N ASP A 38 -0.70 3.69 3.70
CA ASP A 38 -0.65 4.72 2.65
C ASP A 38 -2.04 4.94 2.04
N ALA A 39 -2.78 3.87 1.74
CA ALA A 39 -4.16 3.95 1.30
C ALA A 39 -5.06 4.62 2.36
N HIS A 40 -4.86 4.32 3.64
CA HIS A 40 -5.62 4.97 4.71
C HIS A 40 -5.35 6.48 4.78
N ILE A 41 -4.10 6.91 4.69
CA ILE A 41 -3.71 8.32 4.68
C ILE A 41 -4.32 9.03 3.46
N ALA A 42 -4.23 8.41 2.28
CA ALA A 42 -4.81 8.96 1.05
C ALA A 42 -6.34 9.12 1.16
N ARG A 43 -7.05 8.16 1.78
CA ARG A 43 -8.49 8.26 2.05
C ARG A 43 -8.83 9.46 2.93
N GLN A 44 -8.07 9.66 4.02
CA GLN A 44 -8.27 10.80 4.91
C GLN A 44 -8.05 12.13 4.18
N GLN A 45 -7.01 12.22 3.34
CA GLN A 45 -6.69 13.42 2.58
C GLN A 45 -7.78 13.72 1.53
N ALA A 46 -8.26 12.71 0.80
CA ALA A 46 -9.35 12.86 -0.15
C ALA A 46 -10.65 13.33 0.55
N ALA A 47 -10.98 12.73 1.70
CA ALA A 47 -12.14 13.12 2.50
C ALA A 47 -12.03 14.56 3.03
N LYS A 48 -10.83 14.98 3.44
CA LYS A 48 -10.55 16.36 3.87
C LYS A 48 -10.85 17.35 2.75
N TRP A 49 -10.31 17.14 1.56
CA TRP A 49 -10.54 18.04 0.43
C TRP A 49 -11.98 18.02 -0.07
N ASP A 50 -12.64 16.86 -0.04
CA ASP A 50 -14.07 16.77 -0.34
C ASP A 50 -14.91 17.64 0.61
N ARG A 51 -14.60 17.62 1.90
CA ARG A 51 -15.24 18.48 2.90
C ARG A 51 -14.96 19.96 2.66
N ILE A 52 -13.72 20.32 2.34
CA ILE A 52 -13.34 21.71 2.05
C ILE A 52 -14.13 22.23 0.84
N VAL A 53 -14.13 21.49 -0.27
CA VAL A 53 -14.85 21.88 -1.49
C VAL A 53 -16.36 22.04 -1.23
N ARG A 54 -16.97 21.12 -0.47
CA ARG A 54 -18.39 21.24 -0.10
C ARG A 54 -18.66 22.49 0.73
N ASN A 55 -17.84 22.77 1.74
CA ASN A 55 -18.00 23.95 2.60
C ASN A 55 -17.82 25.26 1.83
N MET A 56 -16.83 25.33 0.93
CA MET A 56 -16.61 26.52 0.08
C MET A 56 -17.76 26.73 -0.89
N THR A 57 -18.27 25.65 -1.48
CA THR A 57 -19.43 25.68 -2.38
C THR A 57 -20.69 26.16 -1.64
N SER A 58 -20.94 25.69 -0.42
CA SER A 58 -22.12 26.09 0.36
C SER A 58 -22.07 27.53 0.85
N ARG A 59 -20.88 28.04 1.15
CA ARG A 59 -20.68 29.43 1.60
C ARG A 59 -20.67 30.45 0.46
N GLY A 60 -20.61 29.98 -0.79
CA GLY A 60 -20.45 30.85 -1.96
C GLY A 60 -19.10 31.57 -1.96
N GLU A 61 -18.03 30.90 -1.52
CA GLU A 61 -16.70 31.50 -1.50
C GLU A 61 -16.19 31.81 -2.91
N ASP A 62 -15.20 32.71 -2.98
CA ASP A 62 -14.63 33.21 -4.22
C ASP A 62 -14.21 32.08 -5.18
N HIS A 63 -14.37 32.36 -6.48
CA HIS A 63 -14.11 31.40 -7.55
C HIS A 63 -12.66 30.88 -7.52
N GLU A 64 -11.67 31.73 -7.25
CA GLU A 64 -10.25 31.32 -7.29
C GLU A 64 -9.90 30.34 -6.16
N GLY A 65 -10.38 30.62 -4.94
CA GLY A 65 -10.18 29.74 -3.79
C GLY A 65 -10.87 28.39 -3.98
N ARG A 66 -12.10 28.40 -4.51
CA ARG A 66 -12.85 27.18 -4.79
C ARG A 66 -12.19 26.35 -5.89
N ASP A 67 -11.72 26.97 -6.97
CA ASP A 67 -11.04 26.27 -8.07
C ASP A 67 -9.71 25.65 -7.62
N TYR A 68 -8.99 26.32 -6.72
CA TYR A 68 -7.84 25.73 -6.04
C TYR A 68 -8.22 24.49 -5.21
N ALA A 69 -9.28 24.58 -4.39
CA ALA A 69 -9.74 23.45 -3.59
C ALA A 69 -10.21 22.26 -4.46
N ILE A 70 -10.89 22.52 -5.57
CA ILE A 70 -11.31 21.49 -6.54
C ILE A 70 -10.09 20.79 -7.14
N ARG A 71 -9.08 21.54 -7.59
CA ARG A 71 -7.84 20.93 -8.13
C ARG A 71 -7.14 20.03 -7.11
N ASN A 72 -7.07 20.44 -5.84
CA ASN A 72 -6.48 19.63 -4.79
C ASN A 72 -7.33 18.41 -4.44
N ARG A 73 -8.66 18.52 -4.46
CA ARG A 73 -9.57 17.38 -4.34
C ARG A 73 -9.34 16.36 -5.46
N THR A 74 -9.25 16.81 -6.71
CA THR A 74 -8.99 15.93 -7.86
C THR A 74 -7.64 15.23 -7.73
N ARG A 75 -6.58 15.95 -7.32
CA ARG A 75 -5.27 15.34 -7.06
C ARG A 75 -5.35 14.29 -5.96
N ALA A 76 -5.95 14.62 -4.82
CA ALA A 76 -6.11 13.69 -3.70
C ALA A 76 -6.95 12.45 -4.06
N GLN A 77 -7.94 12.58 -4.94
CA GLN A 77 -8.68 11.44 -5.49
C GLN A 77 -7.82 10.56 -6.40
N GLY A 78 -6.93 11.17 -7.21
CA GLY A 78 -5.95 10.43 -8.01
C GLY A 78 -4.95 9.67 -7.14
N ASP A 79 -4.41 10.33 -6.11
CA ASP A 79 -3.49 9.72 -5.14
C ASP A 79 -4.16 8.56 -4.39
N LEU A 80 -5.43 8.72 -4.02
CA LEU A 80 -6.23 7.65 -3.42
C LEU A 80 -6.36 6.45 -4.36
N ALA A 81 -6.72 6.66 -5.63
CA ALA A 81 -6.85 5.58 -6.59
C ALA A 81 -5.53 4.82 -6.81
N ALA A 82 -4.41 5.54 -6.84
CA ALA A 82 -3.08 4.95 -6.93
C ALA A 82 -2.75 4.10 -5.69
N ALA A 83 -2.97 4.65 -4.49
CA ALA A 83 -2.70 3.95 -3.23
C ALA A 83 -3.59 2.70 -3.04
N GLU A 84 -4.87 2.77 -3.44
CA GLU A 84 -5.76 1.59 -3.41
C GLU A 84 -5.32 0.50 -4.39
N THR A 85 -4.83 0.90 -5.57
CA THR A 85 -4.26 -0.05 -6.54
C THR A 85 -3.01 -0.73 -6.00
N GLU A 86 -2.14 0.02 -5.33
CA GLU A 86 -0.94 -0.53 -4.69
C GLU A 86 -1.30 -1.45 -3.52
N GLN A 87 -2.29 -1.09 -2.71
CA GLN A 87 -2.82 -1.94 -1.64
C GLN A 87 -3.33 -3.29 -2.19
N LEU A 88 -4.10 -3.27 -3.27
CA LEU A 88 -4.60 -4.48 -3.93
C LEU A 88 -3.46 -5.33 -4.49
N THR A 89 -2.46 -4.68 -5.10
CA THR A 89 -1.29 -5.35 -5.67
C THR A 89 -0.46 -6.03 -4.58
N ALA A 90 -0.15 -5.34 -3.48
CA ALA A 90 0.59 -5.89 -2.36
C ALA A 90 -0.15 -7.09 -1.71
N LYS A 91 -1.48 -6.99 -1.59
CA LYS A 91 -2.32 -8.10 -1.10
C LYS A 91 -2.30 -9.30 -2.05
N ALA A 92 -2.35 -9.06 -3.36
CA ALA A 92 -2.28 -10.10 -4.37
C ALA A 92 -0.92 -10.81 -4.38
N GLU A 93 0.19 -10.05 -4.29
CA GLU A 93 1.55 -10.60 -4.19
C GLU A 93 1.69 -11.55 -2.99
N ARG A 94 1.21 -11.13 -1.81
CA ARG A 94 1.23 -11.98 -0.61
C ARG A 94 0.33 -13.19 -0.74
N SER A 95 -0.85 -13.03 -1.34
CA SER A 95 -1.77 -14.16 -1.55
C SER A 95 -1.19 -15.20 -2.51
N ASN A 96 -0.50 -14.77 -3.56
CA ASN A 96 0.16 -15.67 -4.52
C ASN A 96 1.35 -16.39 -3.89
N TYR A 97 2.09 -15.74 -2.99
CA TYR A 97 3.19 -16.37 -2.27
C TYR A 97 2.75 -17.44 -1.25
N ARG A 98 1.49 -17.42 -0.81
CA ARG A 98 0.92 -18.41 0.12
C ARG A 98 0.39 -19.69 -0.55
N ARG A 99 0.22 -19.70 -1.87
CA ARG A 99 -0.26 -20.86 -2.64
C ARG A 99 0.90 -21.73 -3.09
#